data_AF-A0A6J5X1B3-F1
#
_entry.id   AF-A0A6J5X1B3-F1
#
_cell.length_a   1.000
_cell.length_b   1.000
_cell.length_c   1.000
_cell.angle_alpha   90.00
_cell.angle_beta   90.00
_cell.angle_gamma   90.00
#
_symmetry.space_group_name_H-M   'P 1'
#
loop_
_entity.id
_entity.type
_entity.pdbx_description
1 polymer ?
#
loop_
_entity_poly.entity_id
_entity_poly.type
_entity_poly.pdbx_seq_one_letter_code
_entity_poly.pdbx_strand_id
1 'polypeptide(L)'
;MLHHLENRLKVHNDAINFCQNILCRKPVEWKSIVLNNLSQPIHDVDLVVTVGGDGTLLQASHFIDDSVPVLGVNSDPTQAEEVEKLSNEIDATRSTGYLCAVTVNNFEQVLDNILEGRTIPSKLTRISICVNSQVLSTYALNDVLIAHPCPAAVSQFSFK
;
A
#
# COMPACT_ATOMS: atom_id res chain seq x y z
N MET A 1 -10.16 19.01 -14.51
CA MET A 1 -9.71 17.60 -14.47
C MET A 1 -8.18 17.48 -14.45
N LEU A 2 -7.43 18.12 -15.37
CA LEU A 2 -5.95 18.03 -15.41
C LEU A 2 -5.26 18.55 -14.12
N HIS A 3 -5.63 19.73 -13.63
CA HIS A 3 -5.03 20.30 -12.41
C HIS A 3 -5.19 19.44 -11.15
N HIS A 4 -6.25 18.62 -11.07
CA HIS A 4 -6.44 17.72 -9.95
C HIS A 4 -5.41 16.59 -9.96
N LEU A 5 -5.13 16.02 -11.14
CA LEU A 5 -4.10 14.97 -11.30
C LEU A 5 -2.69 15.53 -11.03
N GLU A 6 -2.40 16.74 -11.50
CA GLU A 6 -1.13 17.43 -11.23
C GLU A 6 -0.92 17.67 -9.73
N ASN A 7 -1.97 18.12 -9.03
CA ASN A 7 -1.93 18.31 -7.58
C ASN A 7 -1.65 16.98 -6.85
N ARG A 8 -2.38 15.91 -7.20
CA ARG A 8 -2.17 14.59 -6.57
C ARG A 8 -0.77 14.04 -6.81
N LEU A 9 -0.24 14.18 -8.02
CA LEU A 9 1.14 13.79 -8.32
C LEU A 9 2.15 14.59 -7.49
N LYS A 10 1.92 15.90 -7.36
CA LYS A 10 2.78 16.77 -6.54
C LYS A 10 2.75 16.34 -5.07
N VAL A 11 1.56 16.17 -4.48
CA VAL A 11 1.40 15.74 -3.07
C VAL A 11 2.07 14.39 -2.83
N HIS A 12 1.92 13.45 -3.75
CA HIS A 12 2.58 12.15 -3.65
C HIS A 12 4.12 12.26 -3.70
N ASN A 13 4.67 13.06 -4.61
CA ASN A 13 6.11 13.29 -4.68
C ASN A 13 6.66 14.01 -3.43
N ASP A 14 5.91 14.99 -2.91
CA ASP A 14 6.26 15.69 -1.68
C ASP A 14 6.28 14.71 -0.49
N ALA A 15 5.33 13.77 -0.42
CA ALA A 15 5.30 12.70 0.58
C ALA A 15 6.51 11.75 0.47
N ILE A 16 6.90 11.36 -0.75
CA ILE A 16 8.12 10.55 -0.97
C ILE A 16 9.35 11.30 -0.47
N ASN A 17 9.54 12.55 -0.88
CA ASN A 17 10.67 13.37 -0.47
C ASN A 17 10.72 13.55 1.05
N PHE A 18 9.55 13.75 1.68
CA PHE A 18 9.44 13.86 3.13
C PHE A 18 9.91 12.58 3.83
N CYS A 19 9.44 11.41 3.39
CA CYS A 19 9.85 10.12 3.97
C CYS A 19 11.36 9.88 3.79
N GLN A 20 11.91 10.16 2.61
CA GLN A 20 13.34 10.03 2.33
C GLN A 20 14.19 10.96 3.22
N ASN A 21 13.77 12.21 3.40
CA ASN A 21 14.46 13.16 4.27
C ASN A 21 14.52 12.70 5.73
N ILE A 22 13.46 12.05 6.22
CA ILE A 22 13.46 11.43 7.56
C ILE A 22 14.43 10.26 7.59
N LEU A 23 14.35 9.33 6.63
CA LEU A 23 15.22 8.15 6.57
C LEU A 23 16.72 8.52 6.53
N CYS A 24 17.10 9.58 5.79
CA CYS A 24 18.47 10.11 5.77
C CYS A 24 19.01 10.55 7.14
N ARG A 25 18.13 10.85 8.11
CA ARG A 25 18.51 11.30 9.46
C ARG A 25 18.50 10.17 10.49
N LYS A 26 17.98 8.99 10.12
CA LYS A 26 17.91 7.84 11.01
C LYS A 26 19.13 6.92 10.77
N PRO A 27 19.58 6.16 11.78
CA PRO A 27 20.71 5.25 11.66
C PRO A 27 20.28 3.93 10.98
N VAL A 28 19.74 4.01 9.76
CA VAL A 28 19.23 2.87 8.99
C VAL A 28 19.77 2.90 7.57
N GLU A 29 20.05 1.73 7.03
CA GLU A 29 20.28 1.56 5.60
C GLU A 29 18.94 1.45 4.88
N TRP A 30 18.78 2.16 3.76
CA TRP A 30 17.53 2.13 3.02
C TRP A 30 17.78 2.24 1.52
N LYS A 31 16.83 1.70 0.75
CA LYS A 31 16.79 1.78 -0.70
C LYS A 31 15.37 2.10 -1.15
N SER A 32 15.23 3.05 -2.07
CA SER A 32 13.95 3.32 -2.72
C SER A 32 13.82 2.50 -4.01
N ILE A 33 12.63 1.93 -4.25
CA ILE A 33 12.30 1.19 -5.46
C ILE A 33 10.89 1.62 -5.90
N VAL A 34 10.72 1.89 -7.19
CA VAL A 34 9.39 2.09 -7.78
C VAL A 34 8.70 0.75 -7.91
N LEU A 35 7.50 0.61 -7.38
CA LEU A 35 6.79 -0.67 -7.27
C LEU A 35 6.61 -1.39 -8.61
N ASN A 36 6.40 -0.64 -9.70
CA ASN A 36 6.28 -1.20 -11.05
C ASN A 36 7.59 -1.80 -11.60
N ASN A 37 8.72 -1.50 -10.96
CA ASN A 37 10.02 -2.05 -11.33
C ASN A 37 10.38 -3.30 -10.51
N LEU A 38 9.53 -3.71 -9.55
CA LEU A 38 9.72 -4.97 -8.82
C LEU A 38 9.37 -6.16 -9.72
N SER A 39 10.32 -7.08 -9.83
CA SER A 39 10.17 -8.36 -10.54
C SER A 39 10.54 -9.57 -9.69
N GLN A 40 11.16 -9.33 -8.53
CA GLN A 40 11.62 -10.37 -7.61
C GLN A 40 10.97 -10.16 -6.23
N PRO A 41 10.79 -11.23 -5.45
CA PRO A 41 10.38 -11.12 -4.06
C PRO A 41 11.33 -10.23 -3.26
N ILE A 42 10.79 -9.51 -2.28
CA ILE A 42 11.56 -8.71 -1.34
C ILE A 42 11.95 -9.61 -0.17
N HIS A 43 13.26 -9.70 0.08
CA HIS A 43 13.87 -10.44 1.18
C HIS A 43 15.04 -9.63 1.75
N ASP A 44 15.63 -10.11 2.85
CA ASP A 44 16.82 -9.52 3.50
C ASP A 44 16.67 -8.04 3.91
N VAL A 45 15.49 -7.65 4.38
CA VAL A 45 15.23 -6.33 4.97
C VAL A 45 14.43 -6.47 6.25
N ASP A 46 14.64 -5.56 7.20
CA ASP A 46 13.95 -5.60 8.49
C ASP A 46 12.54 -4.97 8.45
N LEU A 47 12.28 -4.13 7.45
CA LEU A 47 11.02 -3.41 7.28
C LEU A 47 10.85 -2.97 5.82
N VAL A 48 9.63 -3.14 5.29
CA VAL A 48 9.22 -2.48 4.04
C VAL A 48 8.32 -1.29 4.35
N VAL A 49 8.67 -0.12 3.83
CA VAL A 49 7.84 1.09 3.93
C VAL A 49 7.22 1.37 2.56
N THR A 50 5.89 1.29 2.45
CA THR A 50 5.19 1.63 1.20
C THR A 50 4.66 3.05 1.28
N VAL A 51 4.95 3.90 0.30
CA VAL A 51 4.44 5.27 0.21
C VAL A 51 3.41 5.35 -0.91
N GLY A 52 2.15 5.58 -0.59
CA GLY A 52 1.05 5.54 -1.56
C GLY A 52 -0.31 5.40 -0.88
N GLY A 53 -1.26 4.75 -1.54
CA GLY A 53 -2.54 4.35 -0.92
C GLY A 53 -2.55 2.86 -0.55
N ASP A 54 -3.72 2.35 -0.19
CA ASP A 54 -3.90 0.91 0.10
C ASP A 54 -3.50 0.04 -1.10
N GLY A 55 -3.77 0.48 -2.33
CA GLY A 55 -3.36 -0.22 -3.55
C GLY A 55 -1.85 -0.44 -3.65
N THR A 56 -1.04 0.51 -3.18
CA THR A 56 0.43 0.39 -3.16
C THR A 56 0.85 -0.68 -2.15
N LEU A 57 0.24 -0.71 -0.98
CA LEU A 57 0.50 -1.74 0.05
C LEU A 57 0.07 -3.12 -0.43
N LEU A 58 -1.10 -3.24 -1.05
CA LEU A 58 -1.61 -4.48 -1.62
C LEU A 58 -0.69 -5.03 -2.70
N GLN A 59 -0.26 -4.19 -3.64
CA GLN A 59 0.66 -4.61 -4.69
C GLN A 59 2.03 -5.00 -4.10
N ALA A 60 2.54 -4.29 -3.09
CA ALA A 60 3.77 -4.69 -2.39
C ALA A 60 3.62 -6.03 -1.67
N SER A 61 2.45 -6.32 -1.09
CA SER A 61 2.18 -7.57 -0.36
C SER A 61 2.33 -8.83 -1.22
N HIS A 62 2.23 -8.72 -2.56
CA HIS A 62 2.46 -9.84 -3.48
C HIS A 62 3.93 -10.25 -3.60
N PHE A 63 4.86 -9.38 -3.20
CA PHE A 63 6.31 -9.62 -3.26
C PHE A 63 6.91 -9.96 -1.90
N ILE A 64 6.11 -9.98 -0.83
CA ILE A 64 6.60 -10.11 0.55
C ILE A 64 5.99 -11.37 1.18
N ASP A 65 6.80 -12.13 1.91
CA ASP A 65 6.35 -13.28 2.69
C ASP A 65 5.86 -12.86 4.08
N ASP A 66 5.85 -13.75 5.07
CA ASP A 66 5.46 -13.45 6.45
C ASP A 66 6.64 -13.13 7.38
N SER A 67 7.86 -13.02 6.83
CA SER A 67 9.08 -12.73 7.59
C SER A 67 9.36 -11.24 7.75
N VAL A 68 8.89 -10.41 6.81
CA VAL A 68 9.17 -8.96 6.77
C VAL A 68 7.91 -8.15 7.08
N PRO A 69 7.92 -7.29 8.12
CA PRO A 69 6.80 -6.38 8.40
C PRO A 69 6.68 -5.27 7.34
N VAL A 70 5.46 -4.80 7.13
CA VAL A 70 5.14 -3.73 6.16
C VAL A 70 4.51 -2.54 6.89
N LEU A 71 5.04 -1.35 6.67
CA LEU A 71 4.50 -0.08 7.13
C LEU A 71 3.93 0.71 5.95
N GLY A 72 2.60 0.85 5.88
CA GLY A 72 1.93 1.67 4.89
C GLY A 72 1.86 3.14 5.28
N VAL A 73 2.46 4.01 4.47
CA VAL A 73 2.37 5.48 4.54
C VAL A 73 1.37 5.97 3.50
N ASN A 74 0.22 6.45 3.97
CA ASN A 74 -0.76 7.12 3.14
C ASN A 74 -0.20 8.46 2.66
N SER A 75 0.21 8.53 1.39
CA SER A 75 0.82 9.73 0.79
C SER A 75 -0.18 10.84 0.51
N ASP A 76 -1.46 10.48 0.40
CA ASP A 76 -2.52 11.38 -0.05
C ASP A 76 -3.83 11.11 0.73
N PRO A 77 -3.82 11.31 2.07
CA PRO A 77 -4.96 10.99 2.91
C PRO A 77 -6.15 11.91 2.65
N THR A 78 -7.36 11.40 2.86
CA THR A 78 -8.59 12.20 2.75
C THR A 78 -8.55 13.38 3.72
N GLN A 79 -8.75 14.58 3.17
CA GLN A 79 -8.81 15.82 3.95
C GLN A 79 -10.27 16.16 4.20
N ALA A 80 -10.70 16.12 5.47
CA ALA A 80 -12.10 16.37 5.85
C ALA A 80 -12.61 17.73 5.35
N GLU A 81 -11.76 18.76 5.38
CA GLU A 81 -12.09 20.10 4.89
C GLU A 81 -12.33 20.17 3.38
N GLU A 82 -11.65 19.33 2.59
CA GLU A 82 -11.86 19.26 1.13
C GLU A 82 -13.17 18.54 0.83
N VAL A 83 -13.48 17.47 1.57
CA VAL A 83 -14.74 16.72 1.43
C VAL A 83 -15.95 17.60 1.75
N GLU A 84 -15.90 18.40 2.81
CA GLU A 84 -16.99 19.32 3.15
C GLU A 84 -17.23 20.41 2.10
N LYS A 85 -16.16 20.90 1.44
CA LYS A 85 -16.25 22.01 0.49
C LYS A 85 -16.55 21.59 -0.95
N LEU A 86 -16.11 20.39 -1.36
CA LEU A 86 -16.07 19.98 -2.77
C LEU A 86 -16.91 18.74 -3.09
N SER A 87 -17.50 18.07 -2.09
CA SER A 87 -18.33 16.87 -2.28
C SER A 87 -19.50 17.04 -3.24
N ASN A 88 -20.00 18.26 -3.44
CA ASN A 88 -21.11 18.54 -4.35
C ASN A 88 -20.68 18.67 -5.82
N GLU A 89 -19.38 18.76 -6.13
CA GLU A 89 -18.86 18.98 -7.49
C GLU A 89 -17.98 17.84 -7.99
N ILE A 90 -17.22 17.19 -7.10
CA ILE A 90 -16.31 16.08 -7.40
C ILE A 90 -16.25 15.10 -6.23
N ASP A 91 -15.84 13.86 -6.51
CA ASP A 91 -15.39 12.97 -5.44
C ASP A 91 -14.10 13.54 -4.84
N ALA A 92 -14.27 14.28 -3.75
CA ALA A 92 -13.21 14.92 -2.97
C ALA A 92 -12.61 13.96 -1.94
N THR A 93 -13.10 12.71 -1.85
CA THR A 93 -12.49 11.71 -0.98
C THR A 93 -11.16 11.28 -1.59
N ARG A 94 -10.07 11.46 -0.84
CA ARG A 94 -8.77 10.88 -1.21
C ARG A 94 -8.69 9.46 -0.63
N SER A 95 -7.50 8.92 -0.42
CA SER A 95 -7.38 7.57 0.16
C SER A 95 -7.71 7.61 1.65
N THR A 96 -8.73 6.86 2.11
CA THR A 96 -9.00 6.66 3.54
C THR A 96 -7.84 5.92 4.22
N GLY A 97 -7.15 5.03 3.49
CA GLY A 97 -5.95 4.34 3.97
C GLY A 97 -6.27 3.33 5.07
N TYR A 98 -7.14 2.36 4.80
CA TYR A 98 -7.54 1.35 5.80
C TYR A 98 -6.41 0.41 6.18
N LEU A 99 -5.46 0.18 5.26
CA LEU A 99 -4.28 -0.66 5.50
C LEU A 99 -3.05 0.19 5.87
N CYS A 100 -2.98 1.43 5.39
CA CYS A 100 -1.92 2.36 5.77
C CYS A 100 -2.03 2.79 7.25
N ALA A 101 -1.05 2.40 8.05
CA ALA A 101 -1.01 2.74 9.48
C ALA A 101 -0.66 4.21 9.76
N VAL A 102 -0.02 4.88 8.80
CA VAL A 102 0.52 6.25 8.99
C VAL A 102 0.29 7.13 7.78
N THR A 103 0.48 8.43 7.99
CA THR A 103 0.54 9.48 6.98
C THR A 103 1.89 10.19 7.10
N VAL A 104 2.18 11.16 6.22
CA VAL A 104 3.37 12.03 6.37
C VAL A 104 3.40 12.74 7.74
N ASN A 105 2.24 13.04 8.34
CA ASN A 105 2.18 13.81 9.58
C ASN A 105 2.72 13.05 10.80
N ASN A 106 2.67 11.72 10.80
CA ASN A 106 3.08 10.87 11.93
C ASN A 106 4.11 9.80 11.56
N PHE A 107 4.61 9.79 10.32
CA PHE A 107 5.59 8.82 9.85
C PHE A 107 6.86 8.81 10.71
N GLU A 108 7.44 9.98 11.01
CA GLU A 108 8.68 10.06 11.81
C GLU A 108 8.51 9.44 13.20
N GLN A 109 7.45 9.83 13.90
CA GLN A 109 7.16 9.33 15.24
C GLN A 109 6.97 7.81 15.26
N VAL A 110 6.25 7.26 14.28
CA VAL A 110 6.00 5.82 14.21
C VAL A 110 7.26 5.06 13.82
N LEU A 111 8.06 5.61 12.89
CA LEU A 111 9.35 5.03 12.54
C LEU A 111 10.27 4.98 13.78
N ASP A 112 10.35 6.04 14.57
CA ASP A 112 11.13 6.07 15.81
C ASP A 112 10.64 5.02 16.81
N ASN A 113 9.32 4.85 16.95
CA ASN A 113 8.77 3.79 17.80
C ASN A 113 9.12 2.38 17.32
N ILE A 114 9.16 2.15 16.00
CA ILE A 114 9.59 0.88 15.42
C ILE A 114 11.08 0.64 15.71
N LEU A 115 11.93 1.64 15.46
CA LEU A 115 13.38 1.54 15.69
C LEU A 115 13.73 1.32 17.17
N GLU A 116 12.93 1.89 18.08
CA GLU A 116 13.07 1.66 19.52
C GLU A 116 12.39 0.36 20.02
N GLY A 117 11.79 -0.44 19.12
CA GLY A 117 11.11 -1.69 19.48
C GLY A 117 9.82 -1.50 20.28
N ARG A 118 9.22 -0.31 20.24
CA ARG A 118 7.97 0.05 20.95
C ARG A 118 6.71 -0.25 20.17
N THR A 119 6.83 -0.65 18.90
CA THR A 119 5.71 -1.01 18.02
C THR A 119 5.78 -2.46 17.63
N ILE A 120 4.66 -3.17 17.78
CA ILE A 120 4.53 -4.59 17.42
C ILE A 120 3.68 -4.68 16.15
N PRO A 121 4.14 -5.37 15.09
CA PRO A 121 3.36 -5.54 13.88
C PRO A 121 2.13 -6.43 14.15
N SER A 122 1.01 -6.10 13.52
CA SER A 122 -0.17 -6.97 13.48
C SER A 122 -0.01 -8.02 12.37
N LYS A 123 -0.56 -9.23 12.61
CA LYS A 123 -0.59 -10.29 11.60
C LYS A 123 -1.89 -10.20 10.80
N LEU A 124 -1.77 -10.15 9.48
CA LEU A 124 -2.90 -10.22 8.55
C LEU A 124 -2.90 -11.58 7.85
N THR A 125 -4.09 -12.19 7.76
CA THR A 125 -4.25 -13.47 7.05
C THR A 125 -4.37 -13.19 5.56
N ARG A 126 -3.71 -14.01 4.72
CA ARG A 126 -3.82 -13.93 3.26
C ARG A 126 -4.48 -15.19 2.70
N ILE A 127 -5.18 -15.02 1.58
CA ILE A 127 -5.87 -16.09 0.87
C ILE A 127 -4.86 -16.82 -0.01
N SER A 128 -4.68 -18.12 0.25
CA SER A 128 -3.95 -19.02 -0.64
C SER A 128 -4.90 -19.57 -1.70
N ILE A 129 -4.46 -19.57 -2.96
CA ILE A 129 -5.25 -20.01 -4.11
C ILE A 129 -4.61 -21.26 -4.69
N CYS A 130 -5.43 -22.27 -4.95
CA CYS A 130 -5.00 -23.52 -5.56
C CYS A 130 -5.80 -23.76 -6.85
N VAL A 131 -5.10 -23.96 -7.96
CA VAL A 131 -5.67 -24.23 -9.28
C VAL A 131 -5.18 -25.59 -9.75
N ASN A 132 -6.09 -26.53 -10.01
CA ASN A 132 -5.75 -27.90 -10.41
C ASN A 132 -4.73 -28.59 -9.47
N SER A 133 -4.90 -28.42 -8.15
CA SER A 133 -3.99 -28.91 -7.11
C SER A 133 -2.61 -28.22 -7.06
N GLN A 134 -2.40 -27.16 -7.85
CA GLN A 134 -1.20 -26.34 -7.79
C GLN A 134 -1.48 -25.04 -7.03
N VAL A 135 -0.73 -24.82 -5.94
CA VAL A 135 -0.80 -23.57 -5.18
C VAL A 135 -0.13 -22.45 -5.97
N LEU A 136 -0.81 -21.31 -6.12
CA LEU A 136 -0.24 -20.12 -6.73
C LEU A 136 0.80 -19.50 -5.78
N SER A 137 1.87 -18.92 -6.36
CA SER A 137 2.95 -18.29 -5.59
C SER A 137 2.52 -17.01 -4.86
N THR A 138 1.43 -16.39 -5.32
CA THR A 138 0.92 -15.12 -4.77
C THR A 138 -0.28 -15.38 -3.88
N TYR A 139 -0.26 -14.76 -2.70
CA TYR A 139 -1.36 -14.79 -1.75
C TYR A 139 -2.10 -13.44 -1.79
N ALA A 140 -3.43 -13.49 -1.86
CA ALA A 140 -4.24 -12.26 -1.89
C ALA A 140 -4.49 -11.74 -0.48
N LEU A 141 -4.24 -10.45 -0.24
CA LEU A 141 -4.49 -9.82 1.06
C LEU A 141 -5.95 -9.39 1.25
N ASN A 142 -6.61 -8.89 0.21
CA ASN A 142 -8.00 -8.44 0.27
C ASN A 142 -8.97 -9.53 -0.20
N ASP A 143 -8.95 -9.81 -1.50
CA ASP A 143 -9.97 -10.60 -2.18
C ASP A 143 -9.42 -11.28 -3.43
N VAL A 144 -10.21 -12.19 -3.99
CA VAL A 144 -9.88 -12.94 -5.22
C VAL A 144 -10.99 -12.75 -6.23
N LEU A 145 -10.66 -12.19 -7.39
CA LEU A 145 -11.58 -12.06 -8.51
C LEU A 145 -11.48 -13.30 -9.40
N ILE A 146 -12.57 -14.05 -9.50
CA ILE A 146 -12.73 -15.12 -10.50
C ILE A 146 -13.73 -14.63 -11.54
N ALA A 147 -13.27 -14.44 -12.77
CA ALA A 147 -14.09 -13.90 -13.85
C ALA A 147 -13.72 -14.51 -15.21
N HIS A 148 -14.68 -14.52 -16.12
CA HIS A 148 -14.48 -14.84 -17.52
C HIS A 148 -13.57 -13.77 -18.17
N PRO A 149 -12.59 -14.15 -19.01
CA PRO A 149 -11.64 -13.20 -19.60
C PRO A 149 -12.30 -12.17 -20.51
N CYS A 150 -13.43 -12.50 -21.14
CA CYS A 150 -14.29 -11.55 -21.83
C CYS A 150 -15.22 -10.84 -20.82
N PRO A 151 -15.10 -9.50 -20.62
CA PRO A 151 -15.93 -8.75 -19.67
C PRO A 151 -17.44 -8.82 -19.93
N ALA A 152 -17.83 -9.09 -21.18
CA ALA A 152 -19.25 -9.17 -21.60
C ALA A 152 -19.84 -10.59 -21.49
N ALA A 153 -19.05 -11.59 -21.10
CA ALA A 153 -19.49 -12.97 -20.98
C ALA A 153 -19.79 -13.36 -19.53
N VAL A 154 -20.70 -14.31 -19.35
CA VAL A 154 -21.07 -14.83 -18.03
C VAL A 154 -20.00 -15.77 -17.52
N SER A 155 -19.60 -15.57 -16.27
CA SER A 155 -18.72 -16.49 -15.56
C SER A 155 -19.55 -17.59 -14.89
N GLN A 156 -19.28 -18.86 -15.19
CA GLN A 156 -20.03 -20.00 -14.65
C GLN A 156 -19.19 -20.73 -13.60
N PHE A 157 -19.76 -20.94 -12.42
CA PHE A 157 -19.08 -21.58 -11.29
C PHE A 157 -20.01 -22.55 -10.58
N SER A 158 -19.43 -23.56 -9.95
CA SER A 158 -20.11 -24.44 -9.01
C SER A 158 -19.36 -24.43 -7.69
N PHE A 159 -20.07 -24.17 -6.59
CA PHE A 159 -19.54 -24.33 -5.24
C PHE A 159 -19.95 -25.71 -4.74
N LYS A 160 -19.02 -26.42 -4.10
CA LYS A 160 -19.27 -27.70 -3.44
C LYS A 160 -19.10 -27.52 -1.94
#